data_AF-A0A8S3RCN3-F1
#
_entry.id   AF-A0A8S3RCN3-F1
#
_cell.length_a   1.000
_cell.length_b   1.000
_cell.length_c   1.000
_cell.angle_alpha   90.00
_cell.angle_beta   90.00
_cell.angle_gamma   90.00
#
_symmetry.space_group_name_H-M   'P 1'
#
loop_
_entity.id
_entity.type
_entity.pdbx_description
1 polymer ?
#
loop_
_entity_poly.entity_id
_entity_poly.type
_entity_poly.pdbx_seq_one_letter_code
_entity_poly.pdbx_strand_id
1 'polypeptide(L)'
;MKLLCNVFGDDIIQQFRDFNGPDYLDLTRQFELKKKTYNRFLKNDIVMRLPFELCDLFETYTGRKIEDAICKSKYSGKIKFKKSKLCLSPEVFEDLYADIVLNVTQEIGKILNHPRCKDVSAILMVGGFSESEILQLEIKNAFPDLQFFIPMEGGLAVLKGAVIFGHNPRTFGTRLCNFTYGVNAMLPYSKRRHPESHRVIWNGKPYCSNIFRVLFIVNEEIKEGEVRSIRVIDAFETEEAQEKRLSPIRVQIFASDEEDPVYTTDEGCRLHAEIVVSPPDGKWPRRVFGTVELEFAGTEMIGTYISDDTGAKTCARFEYLPSVATSRASSARSRRDSLRSKGIVENHFTSKATLRTIQEEDTYSRRSRKSTDKNKWVLL
;
A
#
# COMPACT_ATOMS: atom_id res chain seq x y z
N MET A 1 -4.49 17.70 -20.15
CA MET A 1 -3.57 17.54 -21.30
C MET A 1 -4.27 17.07 -22.58
N LYS A 2 -5.11 16.02 -22.57
CA LYS A 2 -5.86 15.58 -23.78
C LYS A 2 -6.56 16.72 -24.53
N LEU A 3 -7.13 17.70 -23.84
CA LEU A 3 -7.72 18.90 -24.45
C LEU A 3 -6.72 19.64 -25.35
N LEU A 4 -5.53 19.95 -24.82
CA LEU A 4 -4.48 20.66 -25.54
C LEU A 4 -3.94 19.81 -26.69
N CYS A 5 -3.72 18.51 -26.49
CA CYS A 5 -3.33 17.60 -27.57
C CYS A 5 -4.35 17.55 -28.70
N ASN A 6 -5.65 17.56 -28.39
CA ASN A 6 -6.70 17.56 -29.41
C ASN A 6 -6.77 18.87 -30.22
N VAL A 7 -6.29 19.99 -29.66
CA VAL A 7 -6.28 21.30 -30.33
C VAL A 7 -4.97 21.52 -31.10
N PHE A 8 -3.84 21.23 -30.47
CA PHE A 8 -2.50 21.55 -30.97
C PHE A 8 -1.76 20.35 -31.57
N GLY A 9 -2.20 19.12 -31.32
CA GLY A 9 -1.50 17.89 -31.71
C GLY A 9 -0.56 17.38 -30.60
N ASP A 10 -0.44 16.06 -30.48
CA ASP A 10 0.41 15.43 -29.48
C ASP A 10 1.89 15.79 -29.66
N ASP A 11 2.39 15.78 -30.90
CA ASP A 11 3.79 16.06 -31.21
C ASP A 11 4.20 17.48 -30.82
N ILE A 12 3.34 18.47 -31.09
CA ILE A 12 3.60 19.88 -30.75
C ILE A 12 3.59 20.09 -29.24
N ILE A 13 2.64 19.48 -28.52
CA ILE A 13 2.59 19.57 -27.05
C ILE A 13 3.80 18.87 -26.42
N GLN A 14 4.23 17.74 -26.97
CA GLN A 14 5.41 17.03 -26.49
C GLN A 14 6.69 17.84 -26.74
N GLN A 15 6.85 18.40 -27.94
CA GLN A 15 7.96 19.29 -28.26
C GLN A 15 7.97 20.53 -27.36
N PHE A 16 6.82 21.18 -27.17
CA PHE A 16 6.71 22.33 -26.25
C PHE A 16 7.10 21.96 -24.82
N ARG A 17 6.73 20.76 -24.34
CA ARG A 17 7.12 20.29 -23.02
C ARG A 17 8.63 20.07 -22.90
N ASP A 18 9.26 19.52 -23.92
CA ASP A 18 10.68 19.15 -23.90
C ASP A 18 11.61 20.36 -24.06
N PHE A 19 11.21 21.34 -24.87
CA PHE A 19 12.03 22.53 -25.15
C PHE A 19 11.63 23.78 -24.34
N ASN A 20 10.40 23.85 -23.80
CA ASN A 20 9.87 24.98 -23.04
C ASN A 20 9.24 24.56 -21.71
N GLY A 21 9.98 23.76 -20.93
CA GLY A 21 9.54 23.22 -19.64
C GLY A 21 8.96 24.25 -18.65
N PRO A 22 9.56 25.44 -18.44
CA PRO A 22 9.01 26.46 -17.54
C PRO A 22 7.61 26.96 -17.94
N ASP A 23 7.40 27.24 -19.23
CA ASP A 23 6.12 27.74 -19.74
C ASP A 23 5.05 26.64 -19.74
N TYR A 24 5.45 25.40 -20.03
CA TYR A 24 4.59 24.23 -19.89
C TYR A 24 4.14 24.04 -18.44
N LEU A 25 5.05 24.23 -17.48
CA LEU A 25 4.73 24.15 -16.05
C LEU A 25 3.76 25.28 -15.63
N ASP A 26 3.97 26.50 -16.12
CA ASP A 26 3.06 27.62 -15.85
C ASP A 26 1.66 27.37 -16.42
N LEU A 27 1.56 26.90 -17.67
CA LEU A 27 0.30 26.51 -18.30
C LEU A 27 -0.43 25.43 -17.48
N THR A 28 0.31 24.43 -17.00
CA THR A 28 -0.23 23.36 -16.15
C THR A 28 -0.73 23.91 -14.81
N ARG A 29 0.01 24.84 -14.18
CA ARG A 29 -0.40 25.50 -12.93
C ARG A 29 -1.65 26.35 -13.13
N GLN A 30 -1.74 27.09 -14.24
CA GLN A 30 -2.94 27.86 -14.57
C GLN A 30 -4.17 26.94 -14.67
N PHE A 31 -4.03 25.79 -15.36
CA PHE A 31 -5.11 24.80 -15.44
C PHE A 31 -5.51 24.25 -14.06
N GLU A 32 -4.53 23.90 -13.22
CA GLU A 32 -4.77 23.44 -11.84
C GLU A 32 -5.50 24.50 -10.99
N LEU A 33 -5.13 25.78 -11.11
CA LEU A 33 -5.83 26.86 -10.42
C LEU A 33 -7.27 27.03 -10.91
N LYS A 34 -7.52 26.87 -12.22
CA LYS A 34 -8.89 26.89 -12.76
C LYS A 34 -9.70 25.70 -12.26
N LYS A 35 -9.12 24.51 -12.17
CA LYS A 35 -9.77 23.32 -11.58
C LYS A 35 -10.22 23.56 -10.13
N LYS A 36 -9.42 24.30 -9.34
CA LYS A 36 -9.73 24.62 -7.94
C LYS A 36 -10.74 25.74 -7.77
N THR A 37 -10.71 26.74 -8.65
CA THR A 37 -11.52 27.98 -8.52
C THR A 37 -12.79 27.98 -9.36
N TYR A 38 -12.98 26.97 -10.21
CA TYR A 38 -14.16 26.85 -11.04
C TYR A 38 -15.39 26.56 -10.18
N ASN A 39 -16.41 27.40 -10.37
CA ASN A 39 -17.71 27.27 -9.77
C ASN A 39 -18.76 27.19 -10.88
N ARG A 40 -19.46 26.06 -10.96
CA ARG A 40 -20.41 25.78 -12.05
C ARG A 40 -21.63 26.70 -12.06
N PHE A 41 -21.99 27.28 -10.91
CA PHE A 41 -23.14 28.16 -10.78
C PHE A 41 -22.89 29.54 -11.40
N LEU A 42 -21.62 29.95 -11.50
CA LEU A 42 -21.24 31.22 -12.12
C LEU A 42 -21.32 31.18 -13.66
N LYS A 43 -21.29 30.00 -14.28
CA LYS A 43 -21.37 29.77 -15.74
C LYS A 43 -20.44 30.64 -16.60
N ASN A 44 -19.32 31.08 -16.03
CA ASN A 44 -18.34 31.91 -16.73
C ASN A 44 -17.42 31.05 -17.59
N ASP A 45 -17.00 31.58 -18.74
CA ASP A 45 -15.95 30.98 -19.55
C ASP A 45 -14.64 30.87 -18.74
N ILE A 46 -13.96 29.74 -18.88
CA ILE A 46 -12.69 29.47 -18.23
C ILE A 46 -11.57 29.98 -19.13
N VAL A 47 -10.93 31.06 -18.69
CA VAL A 47 -9.87 31.72 -19.45
C VAL A 47 -8.48 31.31 -18.96
N MET A 48 -7.65 30.80 -19.86
CA MET A 48 -6.25 30.46 -19.59
C MET A 48 -5.35 31.19 -20.59
N ARG A 49 -4.19 31.67 -20.13
CA ARG A 49 -3.20 32.27 -21.03
C ARG A 49 -2.36 31.17 -21.67
N LEU A 50 -2.26 31.20 -23.00
CA LEU A 50 -1.32 30.35 -23.71
C LEU A 50 0.04 31.04 -23.77
N PRO A 51 1.13 30.30 -23.49
CA PRO A 51 2.49 30.76 -23.73
C PRO A 51 2.70 31.16 -25.19
N PHE A 52 3.51 32.20 -25.41
CA PHE A 52 3.77 32.69 -26.76
C PHE A 52 4.48 31.63 -27.59
N GLU A 53 5.43 30.94 -26.97
CA GLU A 53 6.26 29.88 -27.52
C GLU A 53 5.42 28.70 -28.02
N LEU A 54 4.33 28.36 -27.32
CA LEU A 54 3.39 27.33 -27.78
C LEU A 54 2.61 27.82 -29.02
N CYS A 55 2.21 29.10 -29.04
CA CYS A 55 1.48 29.66 -30.17
C CYS A 55 2.38 29.71 -31.42
N ASP A 56 3.59 30.22 -31.26
CA ASP A 56 4.61 30.34 -32.32
C ASP A 56 5.03 28.98 -32.86
N LEU A 57 5.25 27.99 -31.97
CA LEU A 57 5.56 26.62 -32.36
C LEU A 57 4.44 26.00 -33.21
N PHE A 58 3.18 26.19 -32.81
CA PHE A 58 2.04 25.67 -33.56
C PHE A 58 1.93 26.28 -34.96
N GLU A 59 2.03 27.61 -35.07
CA GLU A 59 1.92 28.32 -36.34
C GLU A 59 3.09 27.98 -37.27
N THR A 60 4.32 27.90 -36.73
CA THR A 60 5.52 27.54 -37.49
C THR A 60 5.46 26.11 -38.01
N TYR A 61 5.00 25.16 -37.19
CA TYR A 61 4.98 23.74 -37.58
C TYR A 61 3.83 23.40 -38.53
N THR A 62 2.66 24.05 -38.38
CA THR A 62 1.46 23.71 -39.15
C THR A 62 1.15 24.67 -40.30
N GLY A 63 1.71 25.89 -40.27
CA GLY A 63 1.35 26.97 -41.20
C GLY A 63 -0.09 27.48 -41.05
N ARG A 64 -0.79 27.14 -39.95
CA ARG A 64 -2.21 27.46 -39.70
C ARG A 64 -2.35 28.32 -38.45
N LYS A 65 -3.39 29.15 -38.43
CA LYS A 65 -3.77 29.88 -37.22
C LYS A 65 -4.46 28.97 -36.21
N ILE A 66 -4.30 29.26 -34.93
CA ILE A 66 -4.91 28.50 -33.83
C ILE A 66 -6.43 28.52 -33.92
N GLU A 67 -7.02 29.66 -34.32
CA GLU A 67 -8.46 29.81 -34.51
C GLU A 67 -8.99 28.81 -35.56
N ASP A 68 -8.26 28.61 -36.66
CA ASP A 68 -8.65 27.66 -37.71
C ASP A 68 -8.60 26.22 -37.21
N ALA A 69 -7.60 25.90 -36.39
CA ALA A 69 -7.46 24.58 -35.77
C ALA A 69 -8.62 24.29 -34.81
N ILE A 70 -8.99 25.26 -33.97
CA ILE A 70 -10.13 25.15 -33.06
C ILE A 70 -11.44 24.99 -33.85
N CYS A 71 -11.67 25.80 -34.88
CA CYS A 71 -12.86 25.74 -35.72
C CYS A 71 -13.04 24.40 -36.44
N LYS A 72 -11.93 23.74 -36.80
CA LYS A 72 -11.92 22.40 -37.42
C LYS A 72 -11.98 21.26 -36.40
N SER A 73 -11.78 21.53 -35.12
CA SER A 73 -11.85 20.54 -34.05
C SER A 73 -13.30 20.31 -33.59
N LYS A 74 -13.49 19.27 -32.77
CA LYS A 74 -14.78 19.02 -32.07
C LYS A 74 -15.20 20.13 -31.10
N TYR A 75 -14.34 21.11 -30.86
CA TYR A 75 -14.57 22.22 -29.93
C TYR A 75 -15.00 23.52 -30.62
N SER A 76 -15.31 23.48 -31.92
CA SER A 76 -15.81 24.63 -32.67
C SER A 76 -17.01 25.28 -31.95
N GLY A 77 -16.97 26.61 -31.81
CA GLY A 77 -17.96 27.39 -31.06
C GLY A 77 -17.88 27.30 -29.53
N LYS A 78 -17.24 26.27 -28.98
CA LYS A 78 -17.13 26.02 -27.53
C LYS A 78 -15.79 26.44 -26.92
N ILE A 79 -14.75 26.56 -27.75
CA ILE A 79 -13.46 27.12 -27.40
C ILE A 79 -13.20 28.33 -28.28
N LYS A 80 -12.67 29.40 -27.69
CA LYS A 80 -12.28 30.62 -28.41
C LYS A 80 -10.83 30.94 -28.09
N PHE A 81 -10.10 31.42 -29.10
CA PHE A 81 -8.76 31.96 -28.91
C PHE A 81 -8.76 33.46 -29.22
N LYS A 82 -8.26 34.28 -28.30
CA LYS A 82 -8.15 35.73 -28.48
C LYS A 82 -7.01 36.31 -27.67
N LYS A 83 -6.10 37.04 -28.32
CA LYS A 83 -4.95 37.72 -27.68
C LYS A 83 -4.16 36.77 -26.74
N SER A 84 -3.76 35.61 -27.26
CA SER A 84 -3.03 34.58 -26.50
C SER A 84 -3.79 34.01 -25.30
N LYS A 85 -5.12 34.09 -25.29
CA LYS A 85 -5.98 33.48 -24.27
C LYS A 85 -6.87 32.43 -24.91
N LEU A 86 -6.90 31.25 -24.30
CA LEU A 86 -7.83 30.18 -24.58
C LEU A 86 -9.01 30.31 -23.62
N CYS A 87 -10.20 30.54 -24.17
CA CYS A 87 -11.45 30.62 -23.43
C CYS A 87 -12.24 29.33 -23.67
N LEU A 88 -12.42 28.52 -22.63
CA LEU A 88 -13.21 27.31 -22.65
C LEU A 88 -14.62 27.62 -22.15
N SER A 89 -15.64 27.15 -22.86
CA SER A 89 -17.00 27.16 -22.31
C SER A 89 -17.10 26.26 -21.06
N PRO A 90 -18.08 26.52 -20.17
CA PRO A 90 -18.39 25.65 -19.04
C PRO A 90 -18.55 24.18 -19.43
N GLU A 91 -19.27 23.90 -20.53
CA GLU A 91 -19.52 22.55 -21.03
C GLU A 91 -18.22 21.79 -21.32
N VAL A 92 -17.31 22.40 -22.09
CA VAL A 92 -16.02 21.77 -22.41
C VAL A 92 -15.20 21.53 -21.14
N PHE A 93 -15.28 22.41 -20.15
CA PHE A 93 -14.52 22.25 -18.92
C PHE A 93 -15.10 21.15 -18.03
N GLU A 94 -16.43 21.07 -17.88
CA GLU A 94 -17.12 20.00 -17.14
C GLU A 94 -16.90 18.62 -17.80
N ASP A 95 -16.89 18.54 -19.14
CA ASP A 95 -16.58 17.30 -19.88
C ASP A 95 -15.20 16.71 -19.51
N LEU A 96 -14.24 17.54 -19.08
CA LEU A 96 -12.93 17.05 -18.62
C LEU A 96 -13.00 16.24 -17.32
N TYR A 97 -14.09 16.38 -16.55
CA TYR A 97 -14.29 15.68 -15.29
C TYR A 97 -15.10 14.39 -15.46
N ALA A 98 -15.86 14.24 -16.55
CA ALA A 98 -16.83 13.16 -16.72
C ALA A 98 -16.21 11.77 -16.44
N ASP A 99 -15.11 11.44 -17.12
CA ASP A 99 -14.41 10.16 -16.93
C ASP A 99 -13.90 9.98 -15.49
N ILE A 100 -13.37 11.04 -14.88
CA ILE A 100 -12.78 10.99 -13.55
C ILE A 100 -13.86 10.78 -12.50
N VAL A 101 -14.96 11.55 -12.59
CA VAL A 101 -16.12 11.44 -11.70
C VAL A 101 -16.75 10.06 -11.80
N LEU A 102 -16.92 9.54 -13.01
CA LEU A 102 -17.46 8.20 -13.23
C LEU A 102 -16.58 7.13 -12.55
N ASN A 103 -15.26 7.20 -12.76
CA ASN A 103 -14.35 6.24 -12.15
C ASN A 103 -14.37 6.34 -10.61
N VAL A 104 -14.33 7.56 -10.06
CA VAL A 104 -14.35 7.76 -8.61
C VAL A 104 -15.65 7.23 -8.00
N THR A 105 -16.81 7.57 -8.58
CA THR A 105 -18.10 7.09 -8.08
C THR A 105 -18.21 5.56 -8.15
N GLN A 106 -17.72 4.93 -9.21
CA GLN A 106 -17.69 3.47 -9.30
C GLN A 106 -16.82 2.82 -8.21
N GLU A 107 -15.63 3.37 -7.95
CA GLU A 107 -14.75 2.84 -6.88
C GLU A 107 -15.37 3.01 -5.49
N ILE A 108 -16.00 4.16 -5.22
CA ILE A 108 -16.75 4.37 -3.97
C ILE A 108 -17.86 3.34 -3.82
N GLY A 109 -18.64 3.11 -4.89
CA GLY A 109 -19.71 2.12 -4.89
C GLY A 109 -19.21 0.70 -4.59
N LYS A 110 -18.05 0.30 -5.15
CA LYS A 110 -17.42 -1.01 -4.85
C LYS A 110 -17.07 -1.14 -3.37
N ILE A 111 -16.51 -0.10 -2.76
CA ILE A 111 -16.12 -0.11 -1.35
C ILE A 111 -17.35 -0.17 -0.44
N LEU A 112 -18.39 0.63 -0.72
CA LEU A 112 -19.63 0.64 0.05
C LEU A 112 -20.40 -0.67 -0.02
N ASN A 113 -20.33 -1.38 -1.16
CA ASN A 113 -20.94 -2.70 -1.33
C ASN A 113 -20.23 -3.81 -0.55
N HIS A 114 -19.02 -3.56 -0.01
CA HIS A 114 -18.31 -4.55 0.78
C HIS A 114 -19.07 -4.83 2.09
N PRO A 115 -19.23 -6.10 2.54
CA PRO A 115 -20.01 -6.45 3.73
C PRO A 115 -19.62 -5.70 5.02
N ARG A 116 -18.35 -5.28 5.14
CA ARG A 116 -17.84 -4.52 6.29
C ARG A 116 -18.18 -3.03 6.29
N CYS A 117 -18.68 -2.52 5.16
CA CYS A 117 -18.98 -1.11 4.93
C CYS A 117 -20.48 -0.83 4.87
N LYS A 118 -21.34 -1.84 5.15
CA LYS A 118 -22.80 -1.71 5.11
C LYS A 118 -23.36 -0.65 6.05
N ASP A 119 -22.68 -0.40 7.16
CA ASP A 119 -23.10 0.55 8.20
C ASP A 119 -22.40 1.92 8.08
N VAL A 120 -21.72 2.18 6.95
CA VAL A 120 -21.08 3.48 6.71
C VAL A 120 -22.17 4.53 6.49
N SER A 121 -22.15 5.57 7.31
CA SER A 121 -23.10 6.70 7.24
C SER A 121 -22.48 7.97 6.66
N ALA A 122 -21.15 7.97 6.43
CA ALA A 122 -20.44 9.16 6.04
C ALA A 122 -19.11 8.90 5.34
N ILE A 123 -18.70 9.87 4.52
CA ILE A 123 -17.45 9.91 3.77
C ILE A 123 -16.67 11.16 4.16
N LEU A 124 -15.39 10.97 4.50
CA LEU A 124 -14.43 12.06 4.69
C LEU A 124 -13.60 12.21 3.40
N MET A 125 -13.71 13.35 2.73
CA MET A 125 -13.02 13.62 1.47
C MET A 125 -11.73 14.42 1.71
N VAL A 126 -10.57 13.78 1.55
CA VAL A 126 -9.25 14.42 1.75
C VAL A 126 -8.45 14.54 0.46
N GLY A 127 -7.37 15.32 0.49
CA GLY A 127 -6.48 15.55 -0.65
C GLY A 127 -6.86 16.76 -1.50
N GLY A 128 -5.94 17.23 -2.35
CA GLY A 128 -6.13 18.50 -3.07
C GLY A 128 -7.26 18.47 -4.11
N PHE A 129 -7.69 17.29 -4.55
CA PHE A 129 -8.78 17.15 -5.50
C PHE A 129 -10.16 17.09 -4.82
N SER A 130 -10.23 16.73 -3.53
CA SER A 130 -11.49 16.78 -2.78
C SER A 130 -12.01 18.21 -2.60
N GLU A 131 -11.17 19.22 -2.81
CA GLU A 131 -11.53 20.64 -2.82
C GLU A 131 -12.28 21.07 -4.10
N SER A 132 -12.36 20.21 -5.13
CA SER A 132 -13.10 20.54 -6.37
C SER A 132 -14.61 20.54 -6.14
N GLU A 133 -15.27 21.67 -6.38
CA GLU A 133 -16.73 21.79 -6.25
C GLU A 133 -17.50 20.83 -7.16
N ILE A 134 -17.02 20.61 -8.40
CA ILE A 134 -17.62 19.64 -9.33
C ILE A 134 -17.57 18.25 -8.70
N LEU A 135 -16.40 17.81 -8.26
CA LEU A 135 -16.23 16.47 -7.69
C LEU A 135 -17.11 16.26 -6.45
N GLN A 136 -17.13 17.24 -5.54
CA GLN A 136 -17.96 17.18 -4.33
C GLN A 136 -19.44 17.03 -4.68
N LEU A 137 -19.92 17.83 -5.64
CA LEU A 137 -21.33 17.80 -6.04
C LEU A 137 -21.71 16.48 -6.69
N GLU A 138 -20.91 16.00 -7.65
CA GLU A 138 -21.21 14.77 -8.37
C GLU A 138 -21.17 13.53 -7.45
N ILE A 139 -20.22 13.47 -6.51
CA ILE A 139 -20.17 12.36 -5.53
C ILE A 139 -21.34 12.45 -4.55
N LYS A 140 -21.70 13.65 -4.06
CA LYS A 140 -22.87 13.84 -3.19
C LYS A 140 -24.17 13.41 -3.88
N ASN A 141 -24.32 13.73 -5.16
CA ASN A 141 -25.47 13.31 -5.96
C ASN A 141 -25.51 11.79 -6.18
N ALA A 142 -24.35 11.16 -6.35
CA ALA A 142 -24.24 9.71 -6.52
C ALA A 142 -24.58 8.93 -5.23
N PHE A 143 -24.36 9.53 -4.05
CA PHE A 143 -24.59 8.90 -2.75
C PHE A 143 -25.36 9.83 -1.78
N PRO A 144 -26.64 10.12 -2.06
CA PRO A 144 -27.40 11.13 -1.32
C PRO A 144 -27.66 10.75 0.15
N ASP A 145 -27.62 9.45 0.47
CA ASP A 145 -27.87 8.95 1.83
C ASP A 145 -26.65 9.07 2.76
N LEU A 146 -25.49 9.45 2.23
CA LEU A 146 -24.25 9.58 3.00
C LEU A 146 -23.96 11.04 3.37
N GLN A 147 -23.44 11.24 4.58
CA GLN A 147 -22.91 12.53 4.99
C GLN A 147 -21.50 12.75 4.43
N PHE A 148 -21.20 13.96 3.98
CA PHE A 148 -19.88 14.28 3.43
C PHE A 148 -19.17 15.33 4.28
N PHE A 149 -17.96 14.99 4.72
CA PHE A 149 -17.09 15.89 5.46
C PHE A 149 -15.89 16.25 4.58
N ILE A 150 -15.66 17.55 4.37
CA ILE A 150 -14.51 18.06 3.63
C ILE A 150 -13.75 18.99 4.59
N PRO A 151 -12.55 18.59 5.06
CA PRO A 151 -11.75 19.43 5.94
C PRO A 151 -11.38 20.76 5.27
N MET A 152 -11.28 21.82 6.08
CA MET A 152 -10.61 23.05 5.63
C MET A 152 -9.15 22.73 5.27
N GLU A 153 -8.75 23.14 4.06
CA GLU A 153 -7.47 22.76 3.46
C GLU A 153 -7.35 21.23 3.33
N GLY A 154 -8.30 20.61 2.62
CA GLY A 154 -8.35 19.17 2.36
C GLY A 154 -7.03 18.62 1.79
N GLY A 155 -6.31 19.43 0.99
CA GLY A 155 -4.97 19.11 0.51
C GLY A 155 -3.89 18.96 1.60
N LEU A 156 -4.07 19.57 2.77
CA LEU A 156 -3.17 19.47 3.91
C LEU A 156 -3.68 18.53 5.02
N ALA A 157 -4.89 17.99 4.89
CA ALA A 157 -5.53 17.19 5.94
C ALA A 157 -4.65 15.99 6.37
N VAL A 158 -4.04 15.28 5.42
CA VAL A 158 -3.15 14.14 5.70
C VAL A 158 -1.89 14.57 6.45
N LEU A 159 -1.26 15.68 6.03
CA LEU A 159 -0.08 16.23 6.71
C LEU A 159 -0.40 16.66 8.14
N LYS A 160 -1.52 17.39 8.33
CA LYS A 160 -2.00 17.81 9.65
C LYS A 160 -2.24 16.58 10.55
N GLY A 161 -2.90 15.56 10.01
CA GLY A 161 -3.09 14.28 10.72
C GLY A 161 -1.78 13.61 11.12
N ALA A 162 -0.78 13.59 10.22
CA ALA A 162 0.54 13.03 10.51
C ALA A 162 1.29 13.80 11.60
N VAL A 163 1.20 15.14 11.61
CA VAL A 163 1.78 15.98 12.67
C VAL A 163 1.11 15.71 14.01
N ILE A 164 -0.22 15.64 14.06
CA ILE A 164 -0.97 15.29 15.27
C ILE A 164 -0.57 13.90 15.77
N PHE A 165 -0.47 12.92 14.86
CA PHE A 165 -0.03 11.57 15.19
C PHE A 165 1.40 11.56 15.75
N GLY A 166 2.33 12.32 15.17
CA GLY A 166 3.70 12.42 15.68
C GLY A 166 3.78 13.00 17.09
N HIS A 167 2.92 13.96 17.43
CA HIS A 167 2.84 14.53 18.79
C HIS A 167 2.17 13.59 19.79
N ASN A 168 1.19 12.80 19.36
CA ASN A 168 0.49 11.84 20.22
C ASN A 168 0.14 10.55 19.46
N PRO A 169 1.08 9.60 19.35
CA PRO A 169 0.87 8.35 18.61
C PRO A 169 -0.27 7.51 19.18
N ARG A 170 -0.43 7.56 20.51
CA ARG A 170 -1.44 6.82 21.29
C ARG A 170 -2.88 7.30 21.08
N THR A 171 -3.10 8.33 20.26
CA THR A 171 -4.45 8.83 19.94
C THR A 171 -5.29 7.77 19.20
N PHE A 172 -4.65 6.87 18.45
CA PHE A 172 -5.35 5.80 17.74
C PHE A 172 -5.21 4.49 18.53
N GLY A 173 -6.27 4.13 19.26
CA GLY A 173 -6.24 2.99 20.16
C GLY A 173 -6.15 1.62 19.47
N THR A 174 -6.56 1.52 18.20
CA THR A 174 -6.62 0.26 17.46
C THR A 174 -6.36 0.42 15.97
N ARG A 175 -5.87 -0.66 15.34
CA ARG A 175 -5.64 -0.79 13.90
C ARG A 175 -6.13 -2.15 13.43
N LEU A 176 -6.43 -2.29 12.14
CA LEU A 176 -6.75 -3.58 11.54
C LEU A 176 -5.49 -4.18 10.93
N CYS A 177 -5.28 -5.47 11.15
CA CYS A 177 -4.21 -6.24 10.55
C CYS A 177 -4.43 -6.43 9.03
N ASN A 178 -3.45 -6.14 8.18
CA ASN A 178 -3.61 -6.20 6.72
C ASN A 178 -3.42 -7.62 6.17
N PHE A 179 -2.73 -8.47 6.92
CA PHE A 179 -2.43 -9.86 6.58
C PHE A 179 -2.46 -10.70 7.86
N THR A 180 -2.59 -12.00 7.68
CA THR A 180 -2.32 -12.96 8.74
C THR A 180 -0.81 -13.10 8.83
N TYR A 181 -0.23 -12.83 9.99
CA TYR A 181 1.20 -12.90 10.24
C TYR A 181 1.53 -14.05 11.16
N GLY A 182 2.64 -14.72 10.85
CA GLY A 182 3.09 -15.85 11.62
C GLY A 182 4.52 -16.24 11.29
N VAL A 183 4.98 -17.29 11.94
CA VAL A 183 6.34 -17.81 11.76
C VAL A 183 6.31 -19.17 11.09
N ASN A 184 7.34 -19.47 10.28
CA ASN A 184 7.57 -20.82 9.78
C ASN A 184 8.00 -21.72 10.93
N ALA A 185 7.40 -22.90 11.01
CA ALA A 185 7.76 -23.90 12.00
C ALA A 185 7.60 -25.33 11.50
N MET A 186 8.04 -26.25 12.35
CA MET A 186 7.84 -27.68 12.20
C MET A 186 7.12 -28.25 13.40
N LEU A 187 6.29 -29.26 13.14
CA LEU A 187 5.59 -30.04 14.16
C LEU A 187 5.86 -31.53 13.94
N PRO A 188 5.78 -32.37 14.99
CA PRO A 188 5.85 -33.82 14.81
C PRO A 188 4.86 -34.30 13.73
N TYR A 189 5.33 -35.13 12.81
CA TYR A 189 4.51 -35.56 11.68
C TYR A 189 3.41 -36.52 12.15
N SER A 190 2.18 -36.29 11.70
CA SER A 190 1.06 -37.20 11.91
C SER A 190 0.37 -37.45 10.58
N LYS A 191 0.36 -38.71 10.13
CA LYS A 191 -0.29 -39.13 8.87
C LYS A 191 -1.79 -38.79 8.83
N ARG A 192 -2.43 -38.62 9.99
CA ARG A 192 -3.85 -38.24 10.09
C ARG A 192 -4.09 -36.75 9.87
N ARG A 193 -3.09 -35.90 10.10
CA ARG A 193 -3.23 -34.43 10.09
C ARG A 193 -2.43 -33.76 8.98
N HIS A 194 -1.33 -34.37 8.55
CA HIS A 194 -0.36 -33.75 7.67
C HIS A 194 -0.21 -34.54 6.36
N PRO A 195 -0.21 -33.88 5.19
CA PRO A 195 0.05 -34.51 3.90
C PRO A 195 1.50 -35.00 3.84
N GLU A 196 1.73 -36.12 3.13
CA GLU A 196 3.06 -36.72 2.99
C GLU A 196 4.05 -35.78 2.26
N SER A 197 3.55 -34.89 1.39
CA SER A 197 4.37 -33.91 0.66
C SER A 197 5.12 -32.92 1.57
N HIS A 198 4.65 -32.71 2.80
CA HIS A 198 5.28 -31.86 3.80
C HIS A 198 6.09 -32.64 4.84
N ARG A 199 6.21 -33.96 4.69
CA ARG A 199 6.96 -34.80 5.61
C ARG A 199 8.46 -34.67 5.35
N VAL A 200 9.21 -34.39 6.40
CA VAL A 200 10.67 -34.39 6.40
C VAL A 200 11.20 -35.22 7.57
N ILE A 201 12.36 -35.83 7.40
CA ILE A 201 13.07 -36.47 8.52
C ILE A 201 14.05 -35.46 9.10
N TRP A 202 13.90 -35.16 10.39
CA TRP A 202 14.77 -34.26 11.13
C TRP A 202 15.16 -34.91 12.46
N ASN A 203 16.47 -34.93 12.76
CA ASN A 203 17.03 -35.66 13.91
C ASN A 203 16.53 -37.12 14.01
N GLY A 204 16.45 -37.82 12.87
CA GLY A 204 15.98 -39.22 12.80
C GLY A 204 14.48 -39.42 13.07
N LYS A 205 13.70 -38.34 13.25
CA LYS A 205 12.25 -38.39 13.51
C LYS A 205 11.47 -37.69 12.40
N PRO A 206 10.23 -38.11 12.10
CA PRO A 206 9.42 -37.47 11.09
C PRO A 206 8.76 -36.20 11.62
N TYR A 207 8.89 -35.11 10.88
CA TYR A 207 8.27 -33.81 11.12
C TYR A 207 7.49 -33.35 9.90
N CYS A 208 6.50 -32.48 10.10
CA CYS A 208 5.86 -31.72 9.05
C CYS A 208 6.52 -30.35 8.97
N SER A 209 7.04 -30.00 7.79
CA SER A 209 7.69 -28.71 7.54
C SER A 209 6.73 -27.66 6.96
N ASN A 210 7.19 -26.41 6.99
CA ASN A 210 6.49 -25.26 6.44
C ASN A 210 5.14 -25.00 7.12
N ILE A 211 4.97 -25.31 8.41
CA ILE A 211 3.75 -24.98 9.13
C ILE A 211 3.71 -23.47 9.35
N PHE A 212 2.58 -22.84 9.02
CA PHE A 212 2.33 -21.44 9.31
C PHE A 212 1.79 -21.32 10.74
N ARG A 213 2.54 -20.67 11.63
CA ARG A 213 2.10 -20.48 13.02
C ARG A 213 1.66 -19.05 13.22
N VAL A 214 0.34 -18.89 13.15
CA VAL A 214 -0.36 -17.61 13.24
C VAL A 214 -0.12 -16.96 14.60
N LEU A 215 0.31 -15.70 14.57
CA LEU A 215 0.37 -14.80 15.71
C LEU A 215 -0.69 -13.72 15.58
N PHE A 216 -0.87 -13.17 14.38
CA PHE A 216 -1.90 -12.18 14.07
C PHE A 216 -2.72 -12.60 12.85
N ILE A 217 -4.01 -12.29 12.82
CA ILE A 217 -4.99 -12.68 11.80
C ILE A 217 -5.40 -11.46 10.99
N VAL A 218 -5.48 -11.62 9.67
CA VAL A 218 -5.96 -10.57 8.77
C VAL A 218 -7.31 -10.01 9.25
N ASN A 219 -7.41 -8.68 9.24
CA ASN A 219 -8.56 -7.89 9.67
C ASN A 219 -8.92 -7.97 11.15
N GLU A 220 -8.09 -8.57 11.99
CA GLU A 220 -8.28 -8.45 13.43
C GLU A 220 -7.94 -7.03 13.90
N GLU A 221 -8.61 -6.59 14.97
CA GLU A 221 -8.34 -5.31 15.62
C GLU A 221 -7.22 -5.48 16.63
N ILE A 222 -6.11 -4.76 16.41
CA ILE A 222 -4.87 -4.82 17.18
C ILE A 222 -4.68 -3.49 17.90
N LYS A 223 -4.35 -3.54 19.19
CA LYS A 223 -4.00 -2.33 19.95
C LYS A 223 -2.56 -1.90 19.67
N GLU A 224 -2.29 -0.61 19.73
CA GLU A 224 -0.91 -0.13 19.61
C GLU A 224 -0.04 -0.72 20.73
N GLY A 225 1.12 -1.29 20.36
CA GLY A 225 2.03 -1.98 21.28
C GLY A 225 1.57 -3.38 21.68
N GLU A 226 0.56 -3.95 21.02
CA GLU A 226 0.18 -5.35 21.26
C GLU A 226 1.30 -6.29 20.79
N VAL A 227 1.74 -7.14 21.71
CA VAL A 227 2.78 -8.15 21.50
C VAL A 227 2.16 -9.52 21.59
N ARG A 228 2.45 -10.39 20.62
CA ARG A 228 2.12 -11.81 20.67
C ARG A 228 3.37 -12.63 20.43
N SER A 229 3.47 -13.75 21.12
CA SER A 229 4.70 -14.54 21.16
C SER A 229 4.46 -16.02 20.96
N ILE A 230 5.51 -16.70 20.50
CA ILE A 230 5.54 -18.15 20.34
C ILE A 230 6.90 -18.69 20.76
N ARG A 231 6.87 -19.77 21.54
CA ARG A 231 8.09 -20.47 21.97
C ARG A 231 8.60 -21.38 20.87
N VAL A 232 9.90 -21.35 20.65
CA VAL A 232 10.60 -22.09 19.60
C VAL A 232 11.75 -22.88 20.19
N ILE A 233 12.01 -24.03 19.58
CA ILE A 233 13.07 -24.95 19.98
C ILE A 233 13.87 -25.33 18.73
N ASP A 234 15.16 -25.04 18.75
CA ASP A 234 16.12 -25.51 17.77
C ASP A 234 16.92 -26.67 18.41
N ALA A 235 16.68 -27.89 17.91
CA ALA A 235 17.27 -29.11 18.44
C ALA A 235 18.34 -29.67 17.50
N PHE A 236 19.53 -29.88 18.04
CA PHE A 236 20.71 -30.43 17.38
C PHE A 236 21.15 -31.69 18.13
N GLU A 237 20.38 -32.77 18.01
CA GLU A 237 20.59 -34.01 18.78
C GLU A 237 21.42 -35.06 18.02
N THR A 238 21.28 -35.14 16.69
CA THR A 238 22.02 -36.09 15.86
C THR A 238 23.38 -35.56 15.45
N GLU A 239 24.27 -36.45 14.97
CA GLU A 239 25.59 -36.09 14.43
C GLU A 239 25.47 -35.12 13.25
N GLU A 240 24.57 -35.41 12.30
CA GLU A 240 24.28 -34.53 11.15
C GLU A 240 23.82 -33.13 11.58
N ALA A 241 23.07 -33.02 12.68
CA ALA A 241 22.59 -31.74 13.17
C ALA A 241 23.66 -30.97 13.98
N GLN A 242 24.72 -31.63 14.46
CA GLN A 242 25.79 -30.97 15.22
C GLN A 242 26.50 -29.89 14.38
N GLU A 243 26.69 -30.11 13.08
CA GLU A 243 27.33 -29.12 12.19
C GLU A 243 26.53 -27.82 12.10
N LYS A 244 25.19 -27.91 12.16
CA LYS A 244 24.31 -26.73 12.13
C LYS A 244 24.42 -25.86 13.39
N ARG A 245 25.04 -26.34 14.47
CA ARG A 245 25.29 -25.54 15.69
C ARG A 245 26.24 -24.37 15.44
N LEU A 246 27.01 -24.39 14.36
CA LEU A 246 27.91 -23.31 13.96
C LEU A 246 27.22 -22.25 13.08
N SER A 247 26.01 -22.54 12.60
CA SER A 247 25.27 -21.65 11.69
C SER A 247 24.33 -20.73 12.46
N PRO A 248 24.03 -19.52 11.93
CA PRO A 248 22.99 -18.68 12.48
C PRO A 248 21.64 -19.39 12.47
N ILE A 249 20.86 -19.13 13.51
CA ILE A 249 19.45 -19.46 13.57
C ILE A 249 18.68 -18.39 12.79
N ARG A 250 17.76 -18.81 11.92
CA ARG A 250 16.95 -17.93 11.08
C ARG A 250 15.47 -18.09 11.42
N VAL A 251 14.84 -17.00 11.84
CA VAL A 251 13.41 -16.95 12.14
C VAL A 251 12.71 -16.30 10.97
N GLN A 252 11.93 -17.07 10.21
CA GLN A 252 11.20 -16.55 9.06
C GLN A 252 9.79 -16.15 9.47
N ILE A 253 9.42 -14.91 9.17
CA ILE A 253 8.11 -14.33 9.41
C ILE A 253 7.39 -14.25 8.06
N PHE A 254 6.20 -14.81 7.99
CA PHE A 254 5.37 -14.86 6.80
C PHE A 254 4.13 -13.98 6.95
N ALA A 255 3.63 -13.50 5.82
CA ALA A 255 2.34 -12.84 5.67
C ALA A 255 1.45 -13.67 4.74
N SER A 256 0.16 -13.76 5.04
CA SER A 256 -0.85 -14.40 4.20
C SER A 256 -2.07 -13.51 4.03
N ASP A 257 -2.70 -13.58 2.86
CA ASP A 257 -3.95 -12.89 2.55
C ASP A 257 -5.18 -13.64 3.15
N GLU A 258 -5.00 -14.90 3.55
CA GLU A 258 -6.03 -15.77 4.13
C GLU A 258 -6.11 -15.67 5.67
N GLU A 259 -7.29 -15.90 6.25
CA GLU A 259 -7.50 -15.88 7.72
C GLU A 259 -6.86 -17.07 8.46
N ASP A 260 -6.78 -18.24 7.82
CA ASP A 260 -6.30 -19.48 8.44
C ASP A 260 -5.32 -20.24 7.52
N PRO A 261 -4.13 -19.67 7.22
CA PRO A 261 -3.10 -20.37 6.46
C PRO A 261 -2.56 -21.55 7.26
N VAL A 262 -2.41 -22.71 6.63
CA VAL A 262 -1.91 -23.93 7.29
C VAL A 262 -0.42 -24.07 7.04
N TYR A 263 0.02 -23.81 5.80
CA TYR A 263 1.41 -23.90 5.39
C TYR A 263 1.95 -22.58 4.86
N THR A 264 3.22 -22.30 5.11
CA THR A 264 3.92 -21.13 4.56
C THR A 264 4.15 -21.21 3.05
N THR A 265 3.81 -22.34 2.44
CA THR A 265 3.82 -22.57 0.99
C THR A 265 2.42 -22.51 0.37
N ASP A 266 1.38 -22.27 1.17
CA ASP A 266 0.03 -22.08 0.65
C ASP A 266 -0.01 -20.86 -0.26
N GLU A 267 -0.95 -20.86 -1.22
CA GLU A 267 -1.17 -19.71 -2.09
C GLU A 267 -1.51 -18.47 -1.24
N GLY A 268 -0.96 -17.30 -1.61
CA GLY A 268 -1.09 -16.06 -0.83
C GLY A 268 -0.07 -15.91 0.31
N CYS A 269 0.65 -16.97 0.69
CA CYS A 269 1.74 -16.86 1.68
C CYS A 269 3.02 -16.30 1.04
N ARG A 270 3.66 -15.35 1.72
CA ARG A 270 4.95 -14.78 1.31
C ARG A 270 5.87 -14.53 2.50
N LEU A 271 7.17 -14.78 2.30
CA LEU A 271 8.18 -14.41 3.27
C LEU A 271 8.19 -12.90 3.42
N HIS A 272 7.89 -12.42 4.62
CA HIS A 272 7.78 -11.00 4.91
C HIS A 272 9.06 -10.45 5.54
N ALA A 273 9.66 -11.20 6.47
CA ALA A 273 10.91 -10.81 7.13
C ALA A 273 11.69 -12.02 7.66
N GLU A 274 12.96 -11.80 8.01
CA GLU A 274 13.81 -12.80 8.66
C GLU A 274 14.59 -12.17 9.82
N ILE A 275 14.59 -12.82 10.98
CA ILE A 275 15.48 -12.50 12.12
C ILE A 275 16.64 -13.49 12.11
N VAL A 276 17.87 -12.99 12.05
CA VAL A 276 19.08 -13.82 12.03
C VAL A 276 19.80 -13.69 13.37
N VAL A 277 19.97 -14.80 14.06
CA VAL A 277 20.61 -14.87 15.39
C VAL A 277 21.89 -15.69 15.28
N SER A 278 23.02 -15.07 15.54
CA SER A 278 24.32 -15.75 15.56
C SER A 278 24.53 -16.47 16.90
N PRO A 279 25.23 -17.61 16.91
CA PRO A 279 25.58 -18.28 18.16
C PRO A 279 26.49 -17.38 19.02
N PRO A 280 26.19 -17.19 20.33
CA PRO A 280 26.88 -16.23 21.18
C PRO A 280 28.39 -16.49 21.32
N ASP A 281 28.82 -17.77 21.26
CA ASP A 281 30.23 -18.17 21.32
C ASP A 281 30.67 -18.96 20.06
N GLY A 282 30.04 -18.68 18.91
CA GLY A 282 30.33 -19.41 17.67
C GLY A 282 29.74 -20.82 17.59
N LYS A 283 29.16 -21.34 18.67
CA LYS A 283 28.48 -22.64 18.71
C LYS A 283 27.25 -22.65 19.63
N TRP A 284 26.10 -23.03 19.10
CA TRP A 284 24.87 -23.26 19.87
C TRP A 284 24.99 -24.47 20.81
N PRO A 285 24.26 -24.55 21.94
CA PRO A 285 24.05 -25.79 22.68
C PRO A 285 23.27 -26.83 21.83
N ARG A 286 23.12 -28.07 22.35
CA ARG A 286 22.36 -29.12 21.64
C ARG A 286 20.87 -28.81 21.54
N ARG A 287 20.33 -28.03 22.46
CA ARG A 287 18.96 -27.55 22.43
C ARG A 287 19.00 -26.07 22.75
N VAL A 288 18.41 -25.27 21.88
CA VAL A 288 18.26 -23.82 22.05
C VAL A 288 16.79 -23.55 22.23
N PHE A 289 16.45 -22.87 23.32
CA PHE A 289 15.12 -22.39 23.59
C PHE A 289 15.06 -20.89 23.34
N GLY A 290 14.00 -20.46 22.70
CA GLY A 290 13.76 -19.04 22.51
C GLY A 290 12.29 -18.73 22.39
N THR A 291 12.01 -17.45 22.43
CA THR A 291 10.69 -16.88 22.24
C THR A 291 10.76 -15.90 21.08
N VAL A 292 9.87 -16.07 20.11
CA VAL A 292 9.68 -15.11 19.02
C VAL A 292 8.49 -14.25 19.37
N GLU A 293 8.69 -12.95 19.44
CA GLU A 293 7.66 -11.95 19.65
C GLU A 293 7.44 -11.16 18.36
N LEU A 294 6.18 -10.88 18.04
CA LEU A 294 5.78 -9.91 17.04
C LEU A 294 5.01 -8.78 17.74
N GLU A 295 5.42 -7.54 17.50
CA GLU A 295 4.83 -6.32 18.07
C GLU A 295 4.38 -5.38 16.95
N PHE A 296 3.19 -4.79 17.12
CA PHE A 296 2.74 -3.66 16.31
C PHE A 296 3.13 -2.32 16.95
N ALA A 297 4.27 -1.77 16.54
CA ALA A 297 4.84 -0.54 17.08
C ALA A 297 4.60 0.64 16.13
N GLY A 298 3.52 1.39 16.38
CA GLY A 298 3.18 2.58 15.59
C GLY A 298 2.87 2.24 14.13
N THR A 299 3.80 2.55 13.20
CA THR A 299 3.68 2.25 11.76
C THR A 299 4.52 1.06 11.30
N GLU A 300 5.25 0.43 12.21
CA GLU A 300 6.15 -0.69 11.92
C GLU A 300 5.67 -1.94 12.67
N MET A 301 6.02 -3.10 12.13
CA MET A 301 5.95 -4.34 12.89
C MET A 301 7.38 -4.74 13.27
N ILE A 302 7.57 -5.10 14.54
CA ILE A 302 8.87 -5.46 15.11
C ILE A 302 8.82 -6.95 15.42
N GLY A 303 9.75 -7.70 14.84
CA GLY A 303 9.99 -9.08 15.21
C GLY A 303 11.19 -9.18 16.14
N THR A 304 11.02 -9.83 17.28
CA THR A 304 12.07 -10.01 18.28
C THR A 304 12.26 -11.48 18.59
N TYR A 305 13.50 -11.96 18.51
CA TYR A 305 13.89 -13.24 19.09
C TYR A 305 14.52 -13.00 20.46
N ILE A 306 14.05 -13.72 21.48
CA ILE A 306 14.58 -13.71 22.84
C ILE A 306 15.14 -15.10 23.13
N SER A 307 16.42 -15.17 23.48
CA SER A 307 17.03 -16.41 23.98
C SER A 307 16.53 -16.69 25.40
N ASP A 308 15.90 -17.85 25.64
CA ASP A 308 15.37 -18.19 26.97
C ASP A 308 16.52 -18.37 28.00
N ASP A 309 17.70 -18.82 27.55
CA ASP A 309 18.85 -19.11 28.42
C ASP A 309 19.59 -17.83 28.86
N THR A 310 19.68 -16.83 27.97
CA THR A 310 20.52 -15.63 28.19
C THR A 310 19.72 -14.34 28.33
N GLY A 311 18.42 -14.35 27.99
CA GLY A 311 17.60 -13.15 27.87
C GLY A 311 18.00 -12.21 26.74
N ALA A 312 19.00 -12.58 25.92
CA ALA A 312 19.50 -11.74 24.83
C ALA A 312 18.41 -11.56 23.76
N LYS A 313 18.24 -10.32 23.29
CA LYS A 313 17.23 -9.95 22.29
C LYS A 313 17.89 -9.63 20.95
N THR A 314 17.35 -10.17 19.87
CA THR A 314 17.70 -9.82 18.49
C THR A 314 16.43 -9.36 17.79
N CYS A 315 16.41 -8.12 17.31
CA CYS A 315 15.23 -7.51 16.70
C CYS A 315 15.44 -7.26 15.21
N ALA A 316 14.40 -7.46 14.42
CA ALA A 316 14.27 -6.96 13.06
C ALA A 316 13.02 -6.08 12.98
N ARG A 317 13.14 -4.93 12.33
CA ARG A 317 12.02 -4.04 12.03
C ARG A 317 11.68 -4.16 10.55
N PHE A 318 10.40 -4.22 10.24
CA PHE A 318 9.93 -4.31 8.86
C PHE A 318 8.67 -3.48 8.67
N GLU A 319 8.51 -2.98 7.45
CA GLU A 319 7.38 -2.13 7.10
C GLU A 319 6.08 -2.91 7.21
N TYR A 320 5.14 -2.34 7.96
CA TYR A 320 3.77 -2.78 7.92
C TYR A 320 3.17 -2.38 6.57
N LEU A 321 3.20 -3.30 5.60
CA LEU A 321 2.75 -3.01 4.24
C LEU A 321 1.25 -2.67 4.26
N PRO A 322 0.84 -1.48 3.77
CA PRO A 322 -0.56 -1.22 3.50
C PRO A 322 -1.04 -2.14 2.38
N SER A 323 -2.26 -2.67 2.50
CA SER A 323 -2.93 -3.37 1.39
C SER A 323 -2.86 -2.48 0.14
N VAL A 324 -2.54 -3.07 -1.00
CA VAL A 324 -2.23 -2.40 -2.27
C VAL A 324 -3.36 -1.45 -2.70
N ALA A 325 -3.26 -0.19 -2.31
CA ALA A 325 -4.00 0.93 -2.88
C ALA A 325 -3.11 2.20 -3.06
N THR A 326 -1.91 2.23 -2.48
CA THR A 326 -1.04 3.42 -2.46
C THR A 326 0.41 3.14 -2.88
N SER A 327 0.65 2.29 -3.89
CA SER A 327 2.02 1.98 -4.36
C SER A 327 2.58 2.93 -5.45
N ARG A 328 2.24 4.22 -5.43
CA ARG A 328 2.84 5.20 -6.37
C ARG A 328 3.80 6.21 -5.76
N ALA A 329 3.91 6.31 -4.44
CA ALA A 329 4.77 7.31 -3.78
C ALA A 329 6.14 6.76 -3.32
N SER A 330 6.27 5.46 -3.08
CA SER A 330 7.51 4.85 -2.54
C SER A 330 8.58 4.50 -3.60
N SER A 331 8.23 4.53 -4.89
CA SER A 331 9.14 4.12 -5.98
C SER A 331 10.26 5.12 -6.31
N ALA A 332 10.24 6.33 -5.74
CA ALA A 332 11.27 7.35 -5.99
C ALA A 332 12.49 7.24 -5.06
N ARG A 333 12.39 6.57 -3.90
CA ARG A 333 13.47 6.49 -2.91
C ARG A 333 14.36 5.24 -3.06
N SER A 334 13.80 4.14 -3.58
CA SER A 334 14.52 2.86 -3.76
C SER A 334 15.45 2.82 -4.98
N ARG A 335 15.27 3.70 -5.99
CA ARG A 335 16.05 3.68 -7.23
C ARG A 335 17.51 4.14 -7.12
N ARG A 336 17.95 4.71 -5.99
CA ARG A 336 19.35 5.13 -5.81
C ARG A 336 20.26 4.06 -5.21
N ASP A 337 19.71 3.04 -4.55
CA ASP A 337 20.52 2.01 -3.88
C ASP A 337 20.63 0.69 -4.67
N SER A 338 19.91 0.53 -5.79
CA SER A 338 19.85 -0.75 -6.53
C SER A 338 20.82 -0.86 -7.72
N LEU A 339 21.82 0.01 -7.87
CA LEU A 339 22.76 0.00 -9.01
C LEU A 339 24.12 -0.67 -8.72
N ARG A 340 24.28 -1.34 -7.58
CA ARG A 340 25.45 -2.20 -7.31
C ARG A 340 25.01 -3.60 -6.87
N SER A 341 24.67 -4.45 -7.85
CA SER A 341 24.81 -5.92 -7.84
C SER A 341 23.76 -6.56 -8.76
N LYS A 342 23.93 -6.39 -10.07
CA LYS A 342 23.33 -7.32 -11.04
C LYS A 342 24.44 -8.23 -11.57
N GLY A 343 24.62 -9.34 -10.89
CA GLY A 343 25.32 -10.52 -11.39
C GLY A 343 24.33 -11.68 -11.35
N ILE A 344 24.02 -12.20 -12.53
CA ILE A 344 23.08 -13.29 -12.82
C ILE A 344 23.49 -14.55 -12.04
N VAL A 345 22.55 -15.15 -11.31
CA VAL A 345 22.61 -16.59 -10.96
C VAL A 345 21.17 -17.13 -10.93
N GLU A 346 20.79 -17.88 -11.98
CA GLU A 346 19.78 -18.93 -11.87
C GLU A 346 20.25 -19.92 -10.80
N ASN A 347 19.43 -20.23 -9.80
CA ASN A 347 19.76 -21.31 -8.88
C ASN A 347 18.49 -22.05 -8.44
N HIS A 348 18.51 -23.36 -8.72
CA HIS A 348 17.69 -24.37 -8.10
C HIS A 348 17.59 -24.16 -6.58
N PHE A 349 16.34 -24.12 -6.08
CA PHE A 349 16.04 -24.02 -4.66
C PHE A 349 16.40 -25.31 -3.92
N THR A 350 17.65 -25.37 -3.47
CA THR A 350 18.07 -26.22 -2.34
C THR A 350 18.92 -25.35 -1.42
N SER A 351 18.35 -24.86 -0.31
CA SER A 351 19.07 -23.98 0.62
C SER A 351 18.67 -24.20 2.07
N LYS A 352 19.52 -24.95 2.80
CA LYS A 352 20.12 -24.61 4.10
C LYS A 352 19.29 -23.80 5.12
N ALA A 353 18.03 -24.16 5.34
CA ALA A 353 17.31 -23.69 6.53
C ALA A 353 17.75 -24.47 7.79
N THR A 354 18.01 -23.75 8.88
CA THR A 354 18.05 -24.34 10.23
C THR A 354 16.61 -24.70 10.59
N LEU A 355 16.38 -25.99 10.87
CA LEU A 355 15.04 -26.57 10.99
C LEU A 355 14.57 -26.46 12.46
N ARG A 356 13.40 -25.83 12.67
CA ARG A 356 12.91 -25.34 13.97
C ARG A 356 11.59 -25.97 14.38
N THR A 357 11.47 -26.38 15.64
CA THR A 357 10.26 -26.97 16.23
C THR A 357 9.59 -25.98 17.20
N ILE A 358 8.28 -26.11 17.45
CA ILE A 358 7.57 -25.34 18.48
C ILE A 358 7.20 -26.23 19.66
N GLN A 359 7.20 -25.65 20.86
CA GLN A 359 6.62 -26.28 22.04
C GLN A 359 5.10 -26.11 22.01
N GLU A 360 4.35 -27.21 21.92
CA GLU A 360 2.88 -27.17 22.04
C GLU A 360 2.49 -26.87 23.50
N GLU A 361 1.84 -25.72 23.73
CA GLU A 361 0.96 -25.51 24.88
C GLU A 361 -0.48 -25.51 24.36
N ASP A 362 -1.31 -26.38 24.95
CA ASP A 362 -2.73 -26.55 24.62
C ASP A 362 -3.49 -25.22 24.75
N THR A 363 -3.82 -24.58 23.63
CA THR A 363 -4.77 -23.46 23.60
C THR A 363 -5.69 -23.53 22.38
N TYR A 364 -6.49 -24.59 22.28
CA TYR A 364 -7.69 -24.59 21.43
C TYR A 364 -8.84 -23.91 22.18
N SER A 365 -8.86 -22.57 22.21
CA SER A 365 -9.97 -21.80 22.77
C SER A 365 -10.76 -21.12 21.64
N ARG A 366 -11.84 -21.77 21.19
CA ARG A 366 -12.92 -21.09 20.44
C ARG A 366 -13.47 -19.94 21.29
N ARG A 367 -13.36 -18.69 20.82
CA ARG A 367 -14.08 -17.55 21.42
C ARG A 367 -15.04 -16.93 20.41
N SER A 368 -16.32 -16.95 20.78
CA SER A 368 -17.42 -16.24 20.12
C SER A 368 -17.22 -14.73 20.22
N ARG A 369 -17.29 -14.01 19.08
CA ARG A 369 -17.34 -12.54 19.05
C ARG A 369 -18.71 -12.05 19.50
N LYS A 370 -18.76 -11.17 20.51
CA LYS A 370 -19.86 -10.23 20.72
C LYS A 370 -19.50 -8.92 20.00
N SER A 371 -20.40 -8.48 19.12
CA SER A 371 -20.35 -7.19 18.45
C SER A 371 -20.68 -6.07 19.44
N THR A 372 -19.91 -4.99 19.44
CA THR A 372 -20.29 -3.71 20.04
C THR A 372 -20.16 -2.63 18.98
N ASP A 373 -21.27 -1.92 18.75
CA ASP A 373 -21.44 -0.82 17.82
C ASP A 373 -20.38 0.27 18.01
N LYS A 374 -19.66 0.58 16.92
CA LYS A 374 -18.96 1.87 16.75
C LYS A 374 -19.00 2.28 15.28
N ASN A 375 -19.41 3.54 15.06
CA ASN A 375 -19.45 4.22 13.78
C ASN A 375 -18.14 4.03 13.00
N LYS A 376 -18.23 3.42 11.82
CA LYS A 376 -17.09 3.20 10.92
C LYS A 376 -17.05 4.29 9.86
N TRP A 377 -15.86 4.83 9.65
CA TRP A 377 -15.56 5.82 8.63
C TRP A 377 -14.66 5.19 7.57
N VAL A 378 -14.86 5.57 6.31
CA VAL A 378 -13.95 5.22 5.21
C VAL A 378 -13.22 6.48 4.79
N LEU A 379 -11.88 6.41 4.79
CA LEU A 379 -11.01 7.44 4.22
C LEU A 379 -10.83 7.13 2.73
N LEU A 380 -11.24 8.07 1.88
CA LEU A 380 -11.06 7.99 0.42
C LEU A 380 -10.00 8.97 -0.06
#